data_AF-M7NGN5-F1
#
_entry.id   AF-M7NGN5-F1
#
_cell.length_a   1.000
_cell.length_b   1.000
_cell.length_c   1.000
_cell.angle_alpha   90.00
_cell.angle_beta   90.00
_cell.angle_gamma   90.00
#
_symmetry.space_group_name_H-M   'P 1'
#
loop_
_entity.id
_entity.type
_entity.pdbx_description
1 polymer ?
#
loop_
_entity_poly.entity_id
_entity_poly.type
_entity_poly.pdbx_seq_one_letter_code
_entity_poly.pdbx_strand_id
1 'polypeptide(L)' 'MRELVGTCESCGKDVFCLDGFLNGVSEAGRLECFECADGEKGTVHPQDKGKSE' A
#
# COMPACT_ATOMS: atom_id res chain seq x y z
N MET A 1 -7.29 13.58 -6.87
CA MET A 1 -7.31 13.77 -5.39
C MET A 1 -6.59 12.59 -4.76
N ARG A 2 -5.75 12.81 -3.75
CA ARG A 2 -5.01 11.74 -3.04
C ARG A 2 -5.37 11.77 -1.57
N GLU A 3 -5.97 10.71 -1.08
CA GLU A 3 -6.37 10.56 0.32
C GLU A 3 -5.67 9.35 0.92
N LEU A 4 -5.01 9.51 2.07
CA LEU A 4 -4.41 8.40 2.79
C LEU A 4 -5.51 7.58 3.47
N VAL A 5 -5.57 6.30 3.14
CA VAL A 5 -6.55 5.36 3.70
C VAL A 5 -5.95 4.63 4.90
N GLY A 6 -4.67 4.26 4.81
CA GLY A 6 -3.95 3.56 5.86
C GLY A 6 -2.62 3.01 5.37
N THR A 7 -2.07 2.04 6.08
CA THR A 7 -0.81 1.36 5.71
C THR A 7 -1.06 -0.12 5.45
N CYS A 8 -0.40 -0.67 4.44
CA CYS A 8 -0.41 -2.09 4.12
C CYS A 8 0.08 -2.91 5.32
N GLU A 9 -0.72 -3.87 5.77
CA GLU A 9 -0.39 -4.71 6.92
C GLU A 9 0.79 -5.67 6.66
N SER A 10 1.08 -5.97 5.39
CA SER A 10 2.17 -6.88 5.01
C SER A 10 3.53 -6.17 4.85
N CYS A 11 3.57 -4.93 4.37
CA CYS A 11 4.83 -4.22 4.09
C CYS A 11 4.95 -2.82 4.70
N GLY A 12 3.90 -2.31 5.33
CA GLY A 12 3.87 -0.98 5.95
C GLY A 12 3.77 0.19 4.97
N LYS A 13 3.67 -0.06 3.65
CA LYS A 13 3.51 1.01 2.64
C LYS A 13 2.18 1.73 2.80
N ASP A 14 2.18 3.04 2.60
CA ASP A 14 0.96 3.83 2.57
C ASP A 14 0.05 3.42 1.41
N VAL A 15 -1.23 3.21 1.72
CA VAL A 15 -2.32 2.94 0.78
C VAL A 15 -3.22 4.17 0.72
N PHE A 16 -3.48 4.62 -0.49
CA PHE A 16 -4.22 5.83 -0.83
C PHE A 16 -5.42 5.52 -1.72
N CYS A 17 -6.45 6.34 -1.59
CA CYS A 17 -7.42 6.55 -2.65
C CYS A 17 -6.86 7.60 -3.62
N LEU A 18 -6.65 7.20 -4.86
CA LEU A 18 -6.21 8.04 -5.98
C LEU A 18 -7.38 8.20 -6.94
N ASP A 19 -7.88 9.41 -7.06
CA ASP A 19 -8.97 9.77 -8.00
C ASP A 19 -10.22 8.87 -7.86
N GLY A 20 -10.54 8.50 -6.62
CA GLY A 20 -11.69 7.66 -6.27
C GLY A 20 -11.42 6.15 -6.31
N PHE A 21 -10.19 5.73 -6.61
CA PHE A 21 -9.79 4.32 -6.65
C PHE A 21 -8.76 4.01 -5.58
N LEU A 22 -8.97 2.92 -4.84
CA LEU A 22 -8.00 2.44 -3.85
C LEU A 22 -6.77 1.86 -4.58
N ASN A 23 -5.56 2.28 -4.20
CA ASN A 23 -4.31 1.72 -4.73
C ASN A 23 -3.84 0.47 -3.95
N GLY A 24 -4.81 -0.32 -3.50
CA GLY A 24 -4.62 -1.51 -2.70
C GLY A 24 -5.88 -2.36 -2.66
N VAL A 25 -5.83 -3.45 -1.91
CA VAL A 25 -6.92 -4.37 -1.68
C VAL A 25 -7.34 -4.26 -0.22
N SER A 26 -8.65 -4.12 0.01
CA SER A 26 -9.25 -4.25 1.33
C SER A 26 -10.17 -5.47 1.37
N GLU A 27 -9.74 -6.55 2.02
CA GLU A 27 -10.53 -7.79 2.12
C GLU A 27 -10.59 -8.26 3.59
N ALA A 28 -11.77 -8.66 4.06
CA ALA A 28 -11.98 -9.15 5.43
C ALA A 28 -11.47 -8.21 6.55
N GLY A 29 -11.47 -6.90 6.30
CA GLY A 29 -10.97 -5.89 7.25
C GLY A 29 -9.45 -5.70 7.22
N ARG A 30 -8.76 -6.39 6.31
CA ARG A 30 -7.31 -6.27 6.09
C ARG A 30 -7.00 -5.29 4.98
N LEU A 31 -6.03 -4.41 5.16
CA LEU A 31 -5.57 -3.47 4.13
C LEU A 31 -4.20 -3.89 3.59
N GLU A 32 -4.12 -4.18 2.31
CA GLU A 32 -2.88 -4.58 1.64
C GLU A 32 -2.65 -3.77 0.37
N CYS A 33 -1.40 -3.46 0.02
CA CYS A 33 -1.09 -2.87 -1.28
C CYS A 33 -1.19 -3.93 -2.39
N PHE A 34 -1.36 -3.51 -3.64
CA PHE A 34 -1.46 -4.45 -4.76
C PHE A 34 -0.24 -5.36 -4.89
N GLU A 35 0.96 -4.87 -4.60
CA GLU A 35 2.19 -5.68 -4.62
C GLU A 35 2.13 -6.85 -3.63
N CYS A 36 1.53 -6.64 -2.45
CA CYS A 36 1.39 -7.69 -1.44
C CYS A 36 0.22 -8.63 -1.73
N ALA A 37 -0.87 -8.10 -2.28
CA ALA A 37 -2.06 -8.87 -2.60
C ALA A 37 -1.88 -9.77 -3.85
N ASP A 38 -1.07 -9.36 -4.83
CA ASP A 38 -0.89 -10.06 -6.10
C ASP A 38 0.05 -11.28 -6.00
N GLY A 39 0.95 -11.32 -5.01
CA GLY A 39 1.58 -12.56 -4.55
C GLY A 39 2.45 -13.33 -5.54
N GLU A 40 2.77 -12.80 -6.73
CA GLU A 40 3.83 -13.36 -7.56
C GLU A 40 5.20 -12.94 -6.99
N LYS A 41 6.00 -13.93 -6.57
CA LYS A 41 7.27 -13.73 -5.88
C LYS A 41 8.18 -12.76 -6.65
N GLY A 42 8.49 -11.61 -6.06
CA GLY A 42 9.55 -10.71 -6.49
C GLY A 42 9.00 -9.31 -6.71
N THR A 43 9.43 -8.28 -5.99
CA THR A 43 10.72 -8.03 -5.37
C THR A 43 10.46 -7.07 -4.21
N VAL A 44 11.21 -7.21 -3.13
CA VAL A 44 11.32 -6.15 -2.13
C VAL A 44 11.76 -4.88 -2.86
N HIS A 45 10.83 -3.98 -3.16
CA HIS A 45 11.18 -2.62 -3.54
C HIS A 45 11.40 -1.83 -2.26
N PRO A 46 12.65 -1.43 -1.94
CA PRO A 46 12.93 -0.49 -0.86
C PRO A 46 12.40 0.88 -1.28
N GLN A 47 11.11 1.12 -1.08
CA GLN A 47 10.57 2.46 -1.21
C GLN A 47 10.80 3.18 0.11
N ASP A 48 11.97 3.82 0.11
CA ASP A 48 12.21 5.12 0.69
C ASP A 48 12.08 5.22 2.22
N LYS A 49 13.21 4.92 2.86
CA LYS A 49 13.58 5.55 4.12
C LYS A 49 13.49 7.08 3.96
N GLY A 50 12.61 7.70 4.74
CA GLY A 50 12.87 9.03 5.28
C GLY A 50 12.09 10.16 4.62
N LYS A 51 11.01 10.55 5.27
CA LYS A 51 10.72 11.97 5.42
C LYS A 51 11.04 12.38 6.86
N SER A 52 12.34 12.50 7.13
CA SER A 52 12.86 13.32 8.23
C SER A 52 13.42 14.59 7.60
N GLU A 53 13.15 15.72 8.27
CA GLU A 53 13.53 17.13 7.98
C GLU A 53 12.50 17.94 7.18
#